data_AF-A0A3A5SAM1-F1
#
_entry.id   AF-A0A3A5SAM1-F1
#
_cell.length_a   1.000
_cell.length_b   1.000
_cell.length_c   1.000
_cell.angle_alpha   90.00
_cell.angle_beta   90.00
_cell.angle_gamma   90.00
#
_symmetry.space_group_name_H-M   'P 1'
#
loop_
_entity.id
_entity.type
_entity.pdbx_description
1 polymer ?
#
loop_
_entity_poly.entity_id
_entity_poly.type
_entity_poly.pdbx_seq_one_letter_code
_entity_poly.pdbx_strand_id
1 'polypeptide(L)'
;MINRMQKWIYIIILLTGYSIKSYTQETINLNIPVEQNWMFDNEHPVRFMLELTSAQSSFSDRIRMDIATDFGNAVSSTFITYSFGTDSMAPGGGFRSRAPVSLTNLTPGFYQACFIAGTDTLKHFFFGYEAEQILSKPDGPPNLKRFWNKTITELKRVHPAYKMTRLPESSKPERDVYEVEMRSLEGEILRGYWAVPTDGQSHPAVVVYQGYDAVTWIPSPDDYPGWCILVIPPRGQGLNKPYNRFGEWIAFGLDSPKHYYYRGAFADTVRSIDFIFAQPCFDGQNLFATGISQGGALTLAAASLDHRISAAAPIVPFLSDYPDYFRLVHWPANLVFEGAARQNIDKDKIFSLLTYFDLKNLTGWIKCPVLMGFGLQDNITPPHTNFAAYNHIRTPKRWICYPTSGHFAAYENMDSWIAESTRFFNQYVVW
;
A
#
# COMPACT_ATOMS: atom_id res chain seq x y z
N MET A 1 -42.87 53.99 -23.03
CA MET A 1 -43.76 53.35 -22.05
C MET A 1 -42.86 52.68 -21.03
N ILE A 2 -42.56 53.35 -19.91
CA ILE A 2 -43.26 53.19 -18.61
C ILE A 2 -43.01 51.77 -18.07
N ASN A 3 -42.48 51.50 -16.87
CA ASN A 3 -41.95 52.26 -15.74
C ASN A 3 -41.53 51.21 -14.68
N ARG A 4 -40.92 51.68 -13.57
CA ARG A 4 -40.56 50.99 -12.31
C ARG A 4 -39.10 50.56 -12.25
N MET A 5 -38.16 51.42 -11.85
CA MET A 5 -37.98 52.06 -10.53
C MET A 5 -38.04 51.08 -9.35
N GLN A 6 -36.87 50.81 -8.77
CA GLN A 6 -36.68 50.87 -7.32
C GLN A 6 -35.27 51.42 -7.04
N LYS A 7 -35.22 52.57 -6.36
CA LYS A 7 -34.04 53.21 -5.77
C LYS A 7 -34.06 52.96 -4.25
N TRP A 8 -32.89 53.16 -3.63
CA TRP A 8 -32.64 53.49 -2.21
C TRP A 8 -32.48 52.25 -1.30
N ILE A 9 -31.50 52.13 -0.39
CA ILE A 9 -30.61 53.05 0.35
C ILE A 9 -29.27 52.33 0.63
N TYR A 10 -28.16 53.07 0.57
CA TYR A 10 -26.88 52.66 1.18
C TYR A 10 -27.01 52.73 2.71
N ILE A 11 -26.97 51.58 3.38
CA ILE A 11 -26.71 51.51 4.82
C ILE A 11 -25.24 51.14 4.99
N ILE A 12 -24.43 52.14 5.34
CA ILE A 12 -23.09 51.95 5.91
C ILE A 12 -23.33 51.54 7.36
N ILE A 13 -23.26 50.24 7.65
CA ILE A 13 -23.06 49.76 9.01
C ILE A 13 -21.56 49.79 9.27
N LEU A 14 -21.14 50.87 9.94
CA LEU A 14 -19.98 50.89 10.82
C LEU A 14 -20.18 49.83 11.90
N LEU A 15 -19.78 48.59 11.62
CA LEU A 15 -19.46 47.65 12.68
C LEU A 15 -18.01 47.93 13.07
N THR A 16 -17.89 48.76 14.10
CA THR A 16 -16.72 48.81 14.96
C THR A 16 -16.24 47.39 15.20
N GLY A 17 -15.02 47.11 14.74
CA GLY A 17 -14.30 45.90 15.09
C GLY A 17 -14.00 45.92 16.58
N TYR A 18 -15.00 45.63 17.40
CA TYR A 18 -14.74 44.88 18.61
C TYR A 18 -14.35 43.50 18.13
N SER A 19 -13.05 43.34 17.89
CA SER A 19 -12.42 42.06 18.16
C SER A 19 -12.69 41.79 19.64
N ILE A 20 -13.81 41.12 19.92
CA ILE A 20 -13.87 40.24 21.07
C ILE A 20 -12.83 39.18 20.72
N LYS A 21 -11.56 39.46 21.06
CA LYS A 21 -10.63 38.40 21.38
C LYS A 21 -11.34 37.62 22.47
N SER A 22 -11.98 36.51 22.11
CA SER A 22 -12.37 35.52 23.09
C SER A 22 -11.11 35.21 23.86
N TYR A 23 -11.14 35.53 25.15
CA TYR A 23 -10.08 35.19 26.06
C TYR A 23 -9.89 33.67 26.01
N THR A 24 -8.68 33.27 25.60
CA THR A 24 -8.07 31.94 25.80
C THR A 24 -8.92 30.74 25.42
N GLN A 25 -8.86 30.29 24.16
CA GLN A 25 -8.97 28.85 23.93
C GLN A 25 -7.76 28.23 24.64
N GLU A 26 -8.02 27.54 25.75
CA GLU A 26 -7.05 26.73 26.46
C GLU A 26 -6.44 25.74 25.47
N THR A 27 -5.32 26.11 24.86
CA THR A 27 -4.72 25.29 23.81
C THR A 27 -4.17 24.05 24.47
N ILE A 28 -4.85 22.93 24.26
CA ILE A 28 -4.42 21.61 24.69
C ILE A 28 -3.81 20.88 23.49
N ASN A 29 -2.70 20.19 23.70
CA ASN A 29 -2.12 19.30 22.70
C ASN A 29 -2.30 17.87 23.17
N LEU A 30 -2.65 16.97 22.26
CA LEU A 30 -2.80 15.55 22.54
C LEU A 30 -1.70 14.75 21.86
N ASN A 31 -0.82 14.17 22.66
CA ASN A 31 0.07 13.11 22.22
C ASN A 31 -0.55 11.75 22.59
N ILE A 32 -0.38 10.77 21.69
CA ILE A 32 -0.74 9.38 21.94
C ILE A 32 0.48 8.59 21.48
N PRO A 33 1.28 8.03 22.41
CA PRO A 33 2.42 7.21 22.06
C PRO A 33 2.02 6.02 21.20
N VAL A 34 2.93 5.61 20.30
CA VAL A 34 2.79 4.38 19.55
C VAL A 34 3.18 3.23 20.47
N GLU A 35 2.18 2.52 20.97
CA GLU A 35 2.35 1.26 21.70
C GLU A 35 1.91 0.11 20.79
N GLN A 36 2.72 -0.95 20.71
CA GLN A 36 2.43 -2.15 19.90
C GLN A 36 2.11 -1.85 18.43
N ASN A 37 2.70 -0.79 17.86
CA ASN A 37 2.39 -0.31 16.51
C ASN A 37 0.89 -0.02 16.26
N TRP A 38 0.11 0.22 17.32
CA TRP A 38 -1.35 0.32 17.27
C TRP A 38 -2.04 -0.87 16.56
N MET A 39 -1.42 -2.04 16.65
CA MET A 39 -1.95 -3.31 16.20
C MET A 39 -2.21 -4.17 17.43
N PHE A 40 -3.48 -4.48 17.67
CA PHE A 40 -3.93 -5.11 18.90
C PHE A 40 -4.59 -6.46 18.59
N ASP A 41 -4.71 -7.30 19.62
CA ASP A 41 -5.35 -8.61 19.56
C ASP A 41 -5.96 -8.98 20.92
N ASN A 42 -6.44 -10.21 21.08
CA ASN A 42 -7.00 -10.67 22.36
C ASN A 42 -5.97 -10.77 23.51
N GLU A 43 -4.69 -11.02 23.20
CA GLU A 43 -3.62 -11.08 24.21
C GLU A 43 -3.12 -9.68 24.57
N HIS A 44 -3.22 -8.75 23.63
CA HIS A 44 -2.80 -7.37 23.75
C HIS A 44 -3.97 -6.41 23.47
N PRO A 45 -4.81 -6.12 24.48
CA PRO A 45 -6.05 -5.38 24.28
C PRO A 45 -5.79 -3.93 23.90
N VAL A 46 -6.77 -3.34 23.19
CA VAL A 46 -6.69 -1.94 22.76
C VAL A 46 -6.66 -1.00 23.96
N ARG A 47 -5.49 -0.39 24.16
CA ARG A 47 -5.26 0.61 25.20
C ARG A 47 -4.47 1.78 24.62
N PHE A 48 -4.96 3.00 24.82
CA PHE A 48 -4.22 4.20 24.49
C PHE A 48 -3.89 4.97 25.76
N MET A 49 -2.64 5.42 25.89
CA MET A 49 -2.25 6.41 26.89
C MET A 49 -2.38 7.79 26.26
N LEU A 50 -3.38 8.57 26.68
CA LEU A 50 -3.55 9.94 26.22
C LEU A 50 -2.65 10.84 27.06
N GLU A 51 -1.74 11.55 26.42
CA GLU A 51 -0.86 12.53 27.06
C GLU A 51 -1.27 13.92 26.59
N LEU A 52 -2.04 14.62 27.43
CA LEU A 52 -2.46 15.99 27.16
C LEU A 52 -1.46 16.97 27.77
N THR A 53 -1.15 18.04 27.06
CA THR A 53 -0.34 19.15 27.60
C THR A 53 -1.02 20.49 27.38
N SER A 54 -0.82 21.42 28.32
CA SER A 54 -1.28 22.81 28.22
C SER A 54 -0.25 23.77 28.83
N ALA A 55 -0.24 25.00 28.34
CA ALA A 55 0.50 26.08 28.99
C ALA A 55 -0.17 26.58 30.28
N GLN A 56 -1.45 26.25 30.48
CA GLN A 56 -2.27 26.70 31.61
C GLN A 56 -2.50 25.57 32.63
N SER A 57 -2.86 25.93 33.86
CA SER A 57 -3.24 24.99 34.92
C SER A 57 -4.52 25.44 35.62
N SER A 58 -4.94 24.66 36.60
CA SER A 58 -6.12 24.88 37.44
C SER A 58 -7.44 24.79 36.67
N PHE A 59 -7.48 23.94 35.63
CA PHE A 59 -8.70 23.66 34.88
C PHE A 59 -8.84 22.16 34.57
N SER A 60 -10.07 21.76 34.30
CA SER A 60 -10.46 20.41 33.92
C SER A 60 -11.58 20.48 32.89
N ASP A 61 -11.51 19.62 31.88
CA ASP A 61 -12.57 19.50 30.89
C ASP A 61 -12.58 18.05 30.36
N ARG A 62 -13.28 17.82 29.25
CA ARG A 62 -13.40 16.53 28.58
C ARG A 62 -13.10 16.64 27.09
N ILE A 63 -12.45 15.62 26.57
CA ILE A 63 -12.38 15.37 25.13
C ILE A 63 -13.35 14.25 24.75
N ARG A 64 -13.93 14.31 23.56
CA ARG A 64 -14.71 13.22 22.99
C ARG A 64 -13.78 12.30 22.18
N MET A 65 -13.84 11.00 22.42
CA MET A 65 -13.22 9.98 21.59
C MET A 65 -14.30 9.24 20.81
N ASP A 66 -14.28 9.43 19.50
CA ASP A 66 -15.15 8.73 18.56
C ASP A 66 -14.34 7.61 17.89
N ILE A 67 -14.88 6.39 17.96
CA ILE A 67 -14.35 5.21 17.28
C ILE A 67 -15.33 4.83 16.18
N ALA A 68 -14.79 4.63 14.98
CA ALA A 68 -15.54 4.10 13.85
C ALA A 68 -14.72 3.00 13.16
N THR A 69 -15.38 2.12 12.41
CA THR A 69 -14.69 1.24 11.47
C THR A 69 -13.97 2.09 10.41
N ASP A 70 -13.01 1.50 9.71
CA ASP A 70 -12.42 2.09 8.50
C ASP A 70 -13.45 2.45 7.41
N PHE A 71 -14.56 1.72 7.32
CA PHE A 71 -15.72 2.10 6.49
C PHE A 71 -16.53 3.32 6.99
N GLY A 72 -16.16 3.91 8.13
CA GLY A 72 -16.87 5.06 8.72
C GLY A 72 -18.11 4.72 9.56
N ASN A 73 -18.38 3.43 9.83
CA ASN A 73 -19.50 3.05 10.68
C ASN A 73 -19.15 3.33 12.15
N ALA A 74 -19.99 4.08 12.86
CA ALA A 74 -19.77 4.40 14.26
C ALA A 74 -19.77 3.13 15.13
N VAL A 75 -18.78 3.03 16.02
CA VAL A 75 -18.61 1.92 16.99
C VAL A 75 -18.89 2.41 18.41
N SER A 76 -18.25 3.50 18.82
CA SER A 76 -18.47 4.09 20.15
C SER A 76 -18.14 5.58 20.16
N SER A 77 -18.78 6.33 21.05
CA SER A 77 -18.43 7.72 21.36
C SER A 77 -18.40 7.88 22.87
N THR A 78 -17.28 8.36 23.41
CA THR A 78 -17.06 8.46 24.86
C THR A 78 -16.40 9.78 25.22
N PHE A 79 -16.66 10.28 26.43
CA PHE A 79 -15.97 11.46 26.97
C PHE A 79 -14.88 11.03 27.94
N ILE A 80 -13.70 11.63 27.79
CA ILE A 80 -12.54 11.38 28.64
C ILE A 80 -12.20 12.68 29.34
N THR A 81 -12.29 12.67 30.67
CA THR A 81 -11.93 13.83 31.50
C THR A 81 -10.42 13.95 31.61
N TYR A 82 -9.92 15.18 31.53
CA TYR A 82 -8.55 15.53 31.85
C TYR A 82 -8.52 16.72 32.82
N SER A 83 -7.42 16.84 33.55
CA SER A 83 -7.20 17.95 34.49
C SER A 83 -5.73 18.35 34.52
N PHE A 84 -5.48 19.66 34.57
CA PHE A 84 -4.14 20.23 34.72
C PHE A 84 -4.02 20.88 36.08
N GLY A 85 -3.51 20.16 37.08
CA GLY A 85 -3.23 20.70 38.42
C GLY A 85 -1.95 21.54 38.44
N THR A 86 -1.77 22.41 39.43
CA THR A 86 -0.54 23.20 39.60
C THR A 86 0.70 22.35 39.88
N ASP A 87 0.50 21.13 40.36
CA ASP A 87 1.50 20.10 40.63
C ASP A 87 1.80 19.20 39.41
N SER A 88 1.08 19.38 38.29
CA SER A 88 1.15 18.53 37.10
C SER A 88 2.21 18.96 36.07
N MET A 89 3.29 19.63 36.50
CA MET A 89 4.28 20.21 35.60
C MET A 89 4.89 19.19 34.62
N ALA A 90 4.95 19.57 33.33
CA ALA A 90 5.52 18.74 32.28
C ALA A 90 7.05 18.94 32.16
N PRO A 91 7.82 17.89 31.80
CA PRO A 91 9.23 18.04 31.41
C PRO A 91 9.31 18.94 30.17
N GLY A 92 9.89 20.13 30.31
CA GLY A 92 9.95 21.15 29.25
C GLY A 92 9.06 22.38 29.46
N GLY A 93 8.31 22.45 30.57
CA GLY A 93 7.43 23.56 30.91
C GLY A 93 5.96 23.29 30.60
N GLY A 94 5.06 24.05 31.24
CA GLY A 94 3.61 23.82 31.18
C GLY A 94 3.15 22.67 32.08
N PHE A 95 1.95 22.15 31.82
CA PHE A 95 1.24 21.16 32.62
C PHE A 95 0.83 19.96 31.78
N ARG A 96 0.74 18.78 32.40
CA ARG A 96 0.44 17.51 31.72
C ARG A 96 -0.68 16.76 32.43
N SER A 97 -1.60 16.20 31.64
CA SER A 97 -2.59 15.23 32.10
C SER A 97 -2.38 13.90 31.37
N ARG A 98 -2.56 12.78 32.08
CA ARG A 98 -2.50 11.44 31.49
C ARG A 98 -3.81 10.71 31.75
N ALA A 99 -4.44 10.21 30.69
CA ALA A 99 -5.68 9.47 30.77
C ALA A 99 -5.53 8.15 29.99
N PRO A 100 -5.52 6.99 30.65
CA PRO A 100 -5.59 5.71 29.95
C PRO A 100 -7.01 5.49 29.45
N VAL A 101 -7.13 5.02 28.21
CA VAL A 101 -8.42 4.60 27.63
C VAL A 101 -8.29 3.19 27.09
N SER A 102 -9.36 2.41 27.22
CA SER A 102 -9.43 1.03 26.74
C SER A 102 -10.68 0.83 25.91
N LEU A 103 -10.55 0.09 24.82
CA LEU A 103 -11.66 -0.33 23.97
C LEU A 103 -11.87 -1.83 24.13
N THR A 104 -13.13 -2.24 24.15
CA THR A 104 -13.54 -3.65 24.27
C THR A 104 -14.62 -3.95 23.25
N ASN A 105 -14.91 -5.24 23.02
CA ASN A 105 -15.97 -5.70 22.12
C ASN A 105 -15.79 -5.25 20.65
N LEU A 106 -14.55 -5.11 20.20
CA LEU A 106 -14.25 -4.90 18.79
C LEU A 106 -14.32 -6.24 18.05
N THR A 107 -14.75 -6.21 16.80
CA THR A 107 -14.60 -7.34 15.88
C THR A 107 -13.27 -7.22 15.13
N PRO A 108 -12.70 -8.31 14.58
CA PRO A 108 -11.55 -8.23 13.71
C PRO A 108 -11.72 -7.17 12.61
N GLY A 109 -10.76 -6.27 12.47
CA GLY A 109 -10.85 -5.16 11.52
C GLY A 109 -9.90 -4.00 11.80
N PHE A 110 -10.02 -2.98 10.96
CA PHE A 110 -9.34 -1.70 11.12
C PHE A 110 -10.35 -0.62 11.52
N TYR A 111 -9.88 0.30 12.34
CA TYR A 111 -10.70 1.32 12.97
C TYR A 111 -10.01 2.66 12.91
N GLN A 112 -10.79 3.72 12.96
CA GLN A 112 -10.32 5.08 13.14
C GLN A 112 -10.71 5.58 14.53
N ALA A 113 -9.78 6.26 15.19
CA ALA A 113 -10.01 6.95 16.45
C ALA A 113 -9.87 8.46 16.23
N CYS A 114 -10.90 9.23 16.57
CA CYS A 114 -10.92 10.68 16.48
C CYS A 114 -11.11 11.28 17.86
N PHE A 115 -10.18 12.12 18.30
CA PHE A 115 -10.19 12.81 19.58
C PHE A 115 -10.51 14.28 19.36
N ILE A 116 -11.56 14.78 20.00
CA ILE A 116 -12.16 16.08 19.71
C ILE A 116 -12.31 16.87 21.02
N ALA A 117 -11.89 18.13 21.02
CA ALA A 117 -12.14 19.08 22.10
C ALA A 117 -13.04 20.22 21.59
N GLY A 118 -14.25 20.33 22.14
CA GLY A 118 -15.25 21.24 21.59
C GLY A 118 -15.59 20.90 20.13
N THR A 119 -15.18 21.77 19.20
CA THR A 119 -15.33 21.58 17.75
C THR A 119 -14.05 21.15 17.04
N ASP A 120 -12.93 21.09 17.77
CA ASP A 120 -11.60 20.94 17.18
C ASP A 120 -11.13 19.49 17.29
N THR A 121 -10.76 18.89 16.15
CA THR A 121 -10.11 17.57 16.12
C THR A 121 -8.67 17.71 16.59
N LEU A 122 -8.35 17.13 17.74
CA LEU A 122 -7.00 17.10 18.30
C LEU A 122 -6.12 16.07 17.61
N LYS A 123 -6.67 14.88 17.34
CA LYS A 123 -5.94 13.76 16.72
C LYS A 123 -6.89 12.81 16.03
N HIS A 124 -6.48 12.32 14.87
CA HIS A 124 -7.16 11.27 14.10
C HIS A 124 -6.12 10.27 13.61
N PHE A 125 -6.35 8.98 13.83
CA PHE A 125 -5.47 7.92 13.34
C PHE A 125 -6.22 6.59 13.21
N PHE A 126 -5.64 5.67 12.44
CA PHE A 126 -6.10 4.31 12.29
C PHE A 126 -5.36 3.35 13.22
N PHE A 127 -6.06 2.31 13.68
CA PHE A 127 -5.50 1.20 14.45
C PHE A 127 -6.14 -0.13 13.99
N GLY A 128 -5.42 -1.23 14.21
CA GLY A 128 -5.88 -2.59 13.87
C GLY A 128 -6.26 -3.38 15.11
N TYR A 129 -7.27 -4.23 15.00
CA TYR A 129 -7.61 -5.23 16.00
C TYR A 129 -7.83 -6.58 15.31
N GLU A 130 -7.08 -7.61 15.71
CA GLU A 130 -7.16 -8.96 15.15
C GLU A 130 -7.05 -8.97 13.61
N ALA A 131 -6.08 -8.24 13.05
CA ALA A 131 -5.97 -8.01 11.61
C ALA A 131 -5.84 -9.31 10.78
N GLU A 132 -5.27 -10.37 11.35
CA GLU A 132 -5.17 -11.68 10.69
C GLU A 132 -6.50 -12.47 10.67
N GLN A 133 -7.53 -11.96 11.35
CA GLN A 133 -8.86 -12.57 11.41
C GLN A 133 -9.93 -11.81 10.62
N ILE A 134 -9.54 -10.79 9.84
CA ILE A 134 -10.53 -10.05 9.03
C ILE A 134 -11.24 -10.97 8.03
N LEU A 135 -12.54 -10.75 7.86
CA LEU A 135 -13.40 -11.57 7.03
C LEU A 135 -13.46 -11.03 5.60
N SER A 136 -12.52 -11.45 4.75
CA SER A 136 -12.61 -11.29 3.31
C SER A 136 -12.44 -12.64 2.64
N LYS A 137 -13.55 -13.32 2.33
CA LYS A 137 -13.51 -14.67 1.76
C LYS A 137 -13.15 -14.60 0.27
N PRO A 138 -12.39 -15.58 -0.27
CA PRO A 138 -12.15 -15.67 -1.70
C PRO A 138 -13.47 -15.88 -2.43
N ASP A 139 -13.68 -15.08 -3.47
CA ASP A 139 -14.86 -15.06 -4.35
C ASP A 139 -14.51 -15.37 -5.81
N GLY A 140 -13.29 -15.88 -6.03
CA GLY A 140 -12.78 -16.27 -7.34
C GLY A 140 -13.68 -17.28 -8.05
N PRO A 141 -13.84 -17.17 -9.39
CA PRO A 141 -14.74 -18.03 -10.12
C PRO A 141 -14.21 -19.48 -10.19
N PRO A 142 -15.06 -20.50 -10.37
CA PRO A 142 -14.62 -21.90 -10.39
C PRO A 142 -13.54 -22.22 -11.44
N ASN A 143 -13.46 -21.44 -12.52
CA ASN A 143 -12.49 -21.58 -13.60
C ASN A 143 -11.22 -20.73 -13.40
N LEU A 144 -11.03 -20.05 -12.26
CA LEU A 144 -9.91 -19.11 -12.02
C LEU A 144 -8.54 -19.75 -12.28
N LYS A 145 -8.30 -20.94 -11.69
CA LYS A 145 -7.06 -21.68 -11.91
C LYS A 145 -6.86 -22.07 -13.38
N ARG A 146 -7.94 -22.45 -14.08
CA ARG A 146 -7.91 -22.77 -15.51
C ARG A 146 -7.57 -21.55 -16.36
N PHE A 147 -8.10 -20.38 -16.00
CA PHE A 147 -7.82 -19.10 -16.65
C PHE A 147 -6.33 -18.76 -16.57
N TRP A 148 -5.74 -18.79 -15.37
CA TRP A 148 -4.33 -18.48 -15.20
C TRP A 148 -3.40 -19.51 -15.82
N ASN A 149 -3.68 -20.82 -15.67
CA ASN A 149 -2.91 -21.87 -16.35
C ASN A 149 -2.90 -21.68 -17.88
N LYS A 150 -4.04 -21.30 -18.47
CA LYS A 150 -4.13 -20.99 -19.90
C LYS A 150 -3.30 -19.75 -20.25
N THR A 151 -3.41 -18.67 -19.49
CA THR A 151 -2.61 -17.44 -19.71
C THR A 151 -1.11 -17.72 -19.64
N ILE A 152 -0.63 -18.49 -18.66
CA ILE A 152 0.80 -18.85 -18.56
C ILE A 152 1.22 -19.80 -19.70
N THR A 153 0.35 -20.71 -20.13
CA THR A 153 0.61 -21.56 -21.31
C THR A 153 0.74 -20.73 -22.59
N GLU A 154 -0.09 -19.70 -22.75
CA GLU A 154 0.01 -18.76 -23.88
C GLU A 154 1.32 -17.95 -23.81
N LEU A 155 1.70 -17.47 -22.62
CA LEU A 155 2.97 -16.78 -22.41
C LEU A 155 4.17 -17.65 -22.82
N LYS A 156 4.19 -18.93 -22.41
CA LYS A 156 5.28 -19.87 -22.75
C LYS A 156 5.48 -20.08 -24.25
N ARG A 157 4.46 -19.85 -25.08
CA ARG A 157 4.56 -19.94 -26.55
C ARG A 157 5.19 -18.70 -27.19
N VAL A 158 5.28 -17.59 -26.47
CA VAL A 158 5.93 -16.37 -26.96
C VAL A 158 7.43 -16.50 -26.80
N HIS A 159 8.16 -16.56 -27.93
CA HIS A 159 9.62 -16.49 -27.92
C HIS A 159 10.09 -15.16 -27.28
N PRO A 160 10.84 -15.19 -26.18
CA PRO A 160 11.16 -13.99 -25.41
C PRO A 160 12.09 -13.01 -26.11
N ALA A 161 12.98 -13.47 -27.00
CA ALA A 161 13.96 -12.63 -27.68
C ALA A 161 14.71 -11.70 -26.71
N TYR A 162 15.27 -12.26 -25.63
CA TYR A 162 16.01 -11.50 -24.62
C TYR A 162 17.16 -10.70 -25.24
N LYS A 163 17.22 -9.42 -24.91
CA LYS A 163 18.32 -8.53 -25.29
C LYS A 163 18.80 -7.78 -24.06
N MET A 164 20.11 -7.61 -23.95
CA MET A 164 20.75 -6.84 -22.89
C MET A 164 21.72 -5.83 -23.52
N THR A 165 21.59 -4.57 -23.14
CA THR A 165 22.45 -3.48 -23.59
C THR A 165 23.11 -2.86 -22.37
N ARG A 166 24.44 -3.00 -22.24
CA ARG A 166 25.18 -2.44 -21.10
C ARG A 166 25.06 -0.92 -21.08
N LEU A 167 24.94 -0.35 -19.88
CA LEU A 167 24.88 1.09 -19.60
C LEU A 167 26.17 1.55 -18.91
N PRO A 168 27.19 2.04 -19.65
CA PRO A 168 28.49 2.34 -19.07
C PRO A 168 28.45 3.42 -17.99
N GLU A 169 27.60 4.43 -18.15
CA GLU A 169 27.50 5.56 -17.21
C GLU A 169 26.88 5.16 -15.86
N SER A 170 26.04 4.13 -15.87
CA SER A 170 25.39 3.58 -14.68
C SER A 170 26.16 2.42 -14.05
N SER A 171 27.11 1.83 -14.77
CA SER A 171 27.93 0.72 -14.27
C SER A 171 29.06 1.23 -13.39
N LYS A 172 29.32 0.53 -12.29
CA LYS A 172 30.35 0.83 -11.28
C LYS A 172 31.30 -0.38 -11.12
N PRO A 173 32.49 -0.22 -10.50
CA PRO A 173 33.43 -1.33 -10.31
C PRO A 173 32.81 -2.56 -9.66
N GLU A 174 31.82 -2.38 -8.78
CA GLU A 174 31.12 -3.45 -8.05
C GLU A 174 29.99 -4.09 -8.86
N ARG A 175 29.44 -3.36 -9.84
CA ARG A 175 28.18 -3.73 -10.49
C ARG A 175 28.05 -3.19 -11.91
N ASP A 176 27.83 -4.10 -12.86
CA ASP A 176 27.44 -3.77 -14.22
C ASP A 176 25.91 -3.61 -14.30
N VAL A 177 25.47 -2.60 -15.05
CA VAL A 177 24.04 -2.33 -15.28
C VAL A 177 23.73 -2.47 -16.76
N TYR A 178 22.65 -3.17 -17.07
CA TYR A 178 22.13 -3.38 -18.42
C TYR A 178 20.70 -2.85 -18.49
N GLU A 179 20.36 -2.19 -19.59
CA GLU A 179 18.98 -2.14 -20.04
C GLU A 179 18.64 -3.48 -20.68
N VAL A 180 17.54 -4.09 -20.23
CA VAL A 180 17.07 -5.37 -20.77
C VAL A 180 15.79 -5.18 -21.54
N GLU A 181 15.58 -6.00 -22.56
CA GLU A 181 14.36 -6.04 -23.37
C GLU A 181 13.91 -7.50 -23.51
N MET A 182 12.61 -7.74 -23.39
CA MET A 182 12.00 -9.05 -23.59
C MET A 182 10.56 -8.94 -24.09
N ARG A 183 10.16 -9.81 -25.02
CA ARG A 183 8.77 -9.92 -25.46
C ARG A 183 7.94 -10.59 -24.37
N SER A 184 6.65 -10.31 -24.30
CA SER A 184 5.69 -10.93 -23.39
C SER A 184 4.36 -11.20 -24.08
N LEU A 185 3.34 -11.57 -23.31
CA LEU A 185 1.98 -11.83 -23.79
C LEU A 185 1.47 -10.65 -24.63
N GLU A 186 0.74 -10.96 -25.72
CA GLU A 186 0.19 -9.98 -26.68
C GLU A 186 1.24 -9.22 -27.50
N GLY A 187 2.49 -9.69 -27.51
CA GLY A 187 3.56 -9.04 -28.26
C GLY A 187 4.12 -7.79 -27.57
N GLU A 188 3.72 -7.53 -26.32
CA GLU A 188 4.27 -6.44 -25.53
C GLU A 188 5.77 -6.60 -25.35
N ILE A 189 6.49 -5.47 -25.44
CA ILE A 189 7.91 -5.41 -25.15
C ILE A 189 8.06 -4.86 -23.74
N LEU A 190 8.68 -5.66 -22.88
CA LEU A 190 9.08 -5.25 -21.55
C LEU A 190 10.55 -4.83 -21.58
N ARG A 191 10.83 -3.74 -20.90
CA ARG A 191 12.13 -3.16 -20.65
C ARG A 191 12.31 -2.98 -19.14
N GLY A 192 13.54 -3.10 -18.68
CA GLY A 192 13.91 -2.90 -17.28
C GLY A 192 15.42 -2.73 -17.14
N TYR A 193 15.89 -2.64 -15.90
CA TYR A 193 17.31 -2.61 -15.60
C TYR A 193 17.74 -3.89 -14.88
N TRP A 194 18.80 -4.51 -15.38
CA TRP A 194 19.43 -5.68 -14.79
C TRP A 194 20.81 -5.29 -14.27
N ALA A 195 21.00 -5.39 -12.97
CA ALA A 195 22.23 -5.06 -12.27
C ALA A 195 22.90 -6.35 -11.82
N VAL A 196 24.20 -6.51 -12.09
CA VAL A 196 24.95 -7.75 -11.88
C VAL A 196 26.29 -7.46 -11.22
N PRO A 197 26.70 -8.21 -10.17
CA PRO A 197 28.06 -8.12 -9.64
C PRO A 197 29.14 -8.41 -10.69
N THR A 198 30.27 -7.72 -10.61
CA THR A 198 31.36 -7.78 -11.62
C THR A 198 32.43 -8.84 -11.34
N ASP A 199 32.27 -9.64 -10.29
CA ASP A 199 33.26 -10.63 -9.83
C ASP A 199 33.28 -11.94 -10.66
N GLY A 200 32.40 -12.04 -11.67
CA GLY A 200 32.30 -13.19 -12.56
C GLY A 200 31.70 -14.45 -11.93
N GLN A 201 31.11 -14.34 -10.74
CA GLN A 201 30.41 -15.45 -10.07
C GLN A 201 28.91 -15.41 -10.35
N SER A 202 28.22 -16.51 -10.01
CA SER A 202 26.76 -16.56 -9.96
C SER A 202 26.26 -16.14 -8.58
N HIS A 203 25.18 -15.37 -8.53
CA HIS A 203 24.65 -14.76 -7.31
C HIS A 203 23.15 -15.00 -7.14
N PRO A 204 22.62 -14.86 -5.91
CA PRO A 204 21.19 -14.68 -5.70
C PRO A 204 20.66 -13.49 -6.49
N ALA A 205 19.35 -13.50 -6.76
CA ALA A 205 18.69 -12.41 -7.47
C ALA A 205 17.47 -11.90 -6.73
N VAL A 206 17.20 -10.61 -6.85
CA VAL A 206 15.93 -10.00 -6.46
C VAL A 206 15.27 -9.32 -7.66
N VAL A 207 13.99 -9.62 -7.89
CA VAL A 207 13.14 -8.84 -8.79
C VAL A 207 12.38 -7.77 -8.01
N VAL A 208 12.52 -6.52 -8.44
CA VAL A 208 11.81 -5.36 -7.91
C VAL A 208 10.73 -4.95 -8.92
N TYR A 209 9.47 -5.18 -8.55
CA TYR A 209 8.32 -4.66 -9.29
C TYR A 209 7.98 -3.25 -8.82
N GLN A 210 7.66 -2.36 -9.75
CA GLN A 210 7.43 -0.94 -9.46
C GLN A 210 5.96 -0.57 -9.27
N GLY A 211 5.75 0.55 -8.57
CA GLY A 211 4.44 1.14 -8.30
C GLY A 211 3.78 1.77 -9.54
N TYR A 212 2.52 2.19 -9.36
CA TYR A 212 1.69 2.78 -10.42
C TYR A 212 2.29 4.07 -10.96
N ASP A 213 2.51 4.09 -12.28
CA ASP A 213 3.17 5.13 -13.08
C ASP A 213 4.53 5.60 -12.54
N ALA A 214 5.23 4.74 -11.81
CA ALA A 214 6.52 5.08 -11.24
C ALA A 214 7.59 5.29 -12.33
N VAL A 215 8.45 6.28 -12.11
CA VAL A 215 9.66 6.45 -12.92
C VAL A 215 10.60 5.27 -12.64
N THR A 216 11.07 4.64 -13.70
CA THR A 216 11.99 3.51 -13.57
C THR A 216 13.35 3.98 -13.10
N TRP A 217 13.73 3.55 -11.91
CA TRP A 217 15.01 3.86 -11.29
C TRP A 217 16.06 2.81 -11.65
N ILE A 218 17.32 3.23 -11.65
CA ILE A 218 18.48 2.37 -11.94
C ILE A 218 19.09 1.91 -10.61
N PRO A 219 19.31 0.60 -10.39
CA PRO A 219 19.97 0.10 -9.20
C PRO A 219 21.36 0.69 -8.94
N SER A 220 21.59 1.12 -7.71
CA SER A 220 22.90 1.53 -7.19
C SER A 220 23.65 0.31 -6.60
N PRO A 221 24.96 0.39 -6.34
CA PRO A 221 25.69 -0.68 -5.65
C PRO A 221 25.19 -0.99 -4.23
N ASP A 222 24.57 -0.02 -3.55
CA ASP A 222 24.08 -0.16 -2.17
C ASP A 222 22.74 -0.91 -2.09
N ASP A 223 21.99 -0.98 -3.19
CA ASP A 223 20.78 -1.79 -3.28
C ASP A 223 21.16 -3.27 -3.30
N TYR A 224 20.68 -4.07 -2.34
CA TYR A 224 20.97 -5.52 -2.22
C TYR A 224 22.41 -5.89 -2.60
N PRO A 225 23.41 -5.51 -1.78
CA PRO A 225 24.83 -5.66 -2.12
C PRO A 225 25.19 -7.12 -2.41
N GLY A 226 25.93 -7.34 -3.50
CA GLY A 226 26.37 -8.68 -3.93
C GLY A 226 25.29 -9.53 -4.61
N TRP A 227 24.07 -9.01 -4.82
CA TRP A 227 23.02 -9.74 -5.52
C TRP A 227 22.81 -9.20 -6.93
N CYS A 228 22.23 -10.03 -7.81
CA CYS A 228 21.66 -9.53 -9.05
C CYS A 228 20.31 -8.84 -8.80
N ILE A 229 19.99 -7.79 -9.55
CA ILE A 229 18.76 -7.02 -9.35
C ILE A 229 18.08 -6.78 -10.69
N LEU A 230 16.82 -7.22 -10.81
CA LEU A 230 15.94 -6.83 -11.92
C LEU A 230 14.95 -5.79 -11.44
N VAL A 231 15.10 -4.53 -11.84
CA VAL A 231 14.04 -3.52 -11.71
C VAL A 231 13.22 -3.54 -12.99
N ILE A 232 11.95 -3.95 -12.87
CA ILE A 232 11.06 -4.05 -14.03
C ILE A 232 9.74 -3.31 -13.78
N PRO A 233 9.47 -2.21 -14.50
CA PRO A 233 8.18 -1.55 -14.45
C PRO A 233 7.09 -2.42 -15.10
N PRO A 234 5.82 -2.23 -14.72
CA PRO A 234 4.68 -2.84 -15.41
C PRO A 234 4.66 -2.50 -16.91
N ARG A 235 4.03 -3.35 -17.73
CA ARG A 235 3.80 -3.06 -19.17
C ARG A 235 3.12 -1.70 -19.36
N GLY A 236 3.57 -0.92 -20.34
CA GLY A 236 3.00 0.40 -20.62
C GLY A 236 3.27 1.48 -19.57
N GLN A 237 4.12 1.24 -18.57
CA GLN A 237 4.47 2.18 -17.49
C GLN A 237 5.99 2.34 -17.37
N GLY A 238 6.46 3.43 -16.75
CA GLY A 238 7.90 3.68 -16.59
C GLY A 238 8.67 3.55 -17.91
N LEU A 239 9.75 2.75 -17.93
CA LEU A 239 10.55 2.49 -19.12
C LEU A 239 9.77 1.80 -20.27
N ASN A 240 8.61 1.20 -19.97
CA ASN A 240 7.70 0.57 -20.92
C ASN A 240 6.64 1.52 -21.47
N LYS A 241 6.74 2.83 -21.19
CA LYS A 241 5.81 3.87 -21.64
C LYS A 241 6.47 4.83 -22.64
N PRO A 242 7.08 4.39 -23.77
CA PRO A 242 7.50 5.34 -24.81
C PRO A 242 6.29 6.13 -25.34
N TYR A 243 5.11 5.48 -25.34
CA TYR A 243 3.78 6.10 -25.37
C TYR A 243 2.80 5.22 -24.59
N ASN A 244 1.77 5.79 -23.97
CA ASN A 244 0.81 5.03 -23.17
C ASN A 244 -0.35 4.50 -24.04
N ARG A 245 -0.18 3.33 -24.66
CA ARG A 245 -1.23 2.70 -25.47
C ARG A 245 -2.45 2.20 -24.70
N PHE A 246 -2.34 2.07 -23.38
CA PHE A 246 -3.39 1.54 -22.52
C PHE A 246 -4.32 2.63 -21.99
N GLY A 247 -3.93 3.91 -22.10
CA GLY A 247 -4.66 4.99 -21.44
C GLY A 247 -4.67 4.77 -19.92
N GLU A 248 -5.85 4.63 -19.33
CA GLU A 248 -5.97 4.36 -17.90
C GLU A 248 -5.82 2.87 -17.60
N TRP A 249 -4.66 2.45 -17.10
CA TRP A 249 -4.30 1.02 -16.98
C TRP A 249 -5.31 0.22 -16.17
N ILE A 250 -5.74 0.71 -15.00
CA ILE A 250 -6.72 0.00 -14.17
C ILE A 250 -8.12 -0.11 -14.81
N ALA A 251 -8.42 0.73 -15.80
CA ALA A 251 -9.69 0.76 -16.52
C ALA A 251 -9.58 0.24 -17.96
N PHE A 252 -8.43 -0.32 -18.35
CA PHE A 252 -8.22 -0.84 -19.70
C PHE A 252 -8.68 -2.30 -19.81
N GLY A 253 -9.51 -2.60 -20.81
CA GLY A 253 -10.00 -3.95 -21.10
C GLY A 253 -11.06 -4.46 -20.13
N LEU A 254 -11.95 -3.58 -19.65
CA LEU A 254 -13.02 -3.91 -18.71
C LEU A 254 -14.14 -4.79 -19.31
N ASP A 255 -14.11 -5.05 -20.62
CA ASP A 255 -15.09 -5.88 -21.32
C ASP A 255 -14.90 -7.39 -21.07
N SER A 256 -13.69 -7.82 -20.69
CA SER A 256 -13.38 -9.23 -20.48
C SER A 256 -12.12 -9.43 -19.63
N PRO A 257 -12.07 -10.46 -18.76
CA PRO A 257 -10.83 -10.87 -18.09
C PRO A 257 -9.69 -11.15 -19.08
N LYS A 258 -10.00 -11.54 -20.33
CA LYS A 258 -8.96 -11.78 -21.35
C LYS A 258 -8.27 -10.49 -21.82
N HIS A 259 -8.98 -9.37 -21.84
CA HIS A 259 -8.49 -8.09 -22.36
C HIS A 259 -8.01 -7.17 -21.25
N TYR A 260 -8.38 -7.45 -20.00
CA TYR A 260 -8.04 -6.63 -18.85
C TYR A 260 -6.52 -6.47 -18.68
N TYR A 261 -6.08 -5.24 -18.44
CA TYR A 261 -4.66 -4.88 -18.34
C TYR A 261 -3.84 -5.80 -17.42
N TYR A 262 -4.38 -6.12 -16.24
CA TYR A 262 -3.66 -6.91 -15.24
C TYR A 262 -3.48 -8.37 -15.61
N ARG A 263 -4.20 -8.92 -16.61
CA ARG A 263 -3.88 -10.24 -17.16
C ARG A 263 -2.49 -10.24 -17.74
N GLY A 264 -2.20 -9.22 -18.53
CA GLY A 264 -0.90 -8.99 -19.10
C GLY A 264 0.15 -8.69 -18.04
N ALA A 265 -0.12 -7.71 -17.18
CA ALA A 265 0.85 -7.28 -16.16
C ALA A 265 1.21 -8.42 -15.19
N PHE A 266 0.27 -9.29 -14.82
CA PHE A 266 0.58 -10.46 -13.98
C PHE A 266 1.36 -11.52 -14.76
N ALA A 267 1.06 -11.74 -16.04
CA ALA A 267 1.86 -12.64 -16.89
C ALA A 267 3.30 -12.13 -17.05
N ASP A 268 3.52 -10.81 -17.10
CA ASP A 268 4.86 -10.23 -17.17
C ASP A 268 5.74 -10.58 -15.96
N THR A 269 5.13 -10.76 -14.78
CA THR A 269 5.85 -11.22 -13.60
C THR A 269 6.39 -12.63 -13.74
N VAL A 270 5.76 -13.48 -14.56
CA VAL A 270 6.30 -14.81 -14.89
C VAL A 270 7.39 -14.70 -15.95
N ARG A 271 7.24 -13.77 -16.91
CA ARG A 271 8.26 -13.49 -17.94
C ARG A 271 9.55 -12.91 -17.36
N SER A 272 9.47 -12.07 -16.33
CA SER A 272 10.64 -11.56 -15.61
C SER A 272 11.38 -12.68 -14.87
N ILE A 273 10.66 -13.63 -14.26
CA ILE A 273 11.25 -14.83 -13.66
C ILE A 273 11.95 -15.67 -14.73
N ASP A 274 11.31 -15.91 -15.89
CA ASP A 274 11.94 -16.62 -17.01
C ASP A 274 13.24 -15.94 -17.47
N PHE A 275 13.26 -14.61 -17.52
CA PHE A 275 14.47 -13.85 -17.86
C PHE A 275 15.60 -14.11 -16.86
N ILE A 276 15.33 -14.01 -15.56
CA ILE A 276 16.35 -14.20 -14.51
C ILE A 276 16.92 -15.62 -14.55
N PHE A 277 16.06 -16.64 -14.68
CA PHE A 277 16.48 -18.04 -14.80
C PHE A 277 17.27 -18.35 -16.07
N ALA A 278 17.24 -17.48 -17.08
CA ALA A 278 18.06 -17.60 -18.28
C ALA A 278 19.45 -16.93 -18.14
N GLN A 279 19.71 -16.20 -17.05
CA GLN A 279 20.97 -15.47 -16.87
C GLN A 279 22.06 -16.35 -16.25
N PRO A 280 23.28 -16.39 -16.82
CA PRO A 280 24.39 -17.17 -16.27
C PRO A 280 24.94 -16.59 -14.95
N CYS A 281 24.70 -15.31 -14.67
CA CYS A 281 25.09 -14.66 -13.42
C CYS A 281 24.11 -14.91 -12.26
N PHE A 282 22.97 -15.55 -12.53
CA PHE A 282 22.06 -15.99 -11.47
C PHE A 282 22.42 -17.42 -11.04
N ASP A 283 22.39 -17.69 -9.74
CA ASP A 283 22.74 -19.01 -9.19
C ASP A 283 21.74 -20.14 -9.50
N GLY A 284 20.61 -19.81 -10.14
CA GLY A 284 19.61 -20.77 -10.58
C GLY A 284 18.63 -21.23 -9.50
N GLN A 285 18.73 -20.73 -8.26
CA GLN A 285 17.88 -21.19 -7.16
C GLN A 285 17.43 -20.12 -6.14
N ASN A 286 18.19 -19.06 -5.91
CA ASN A 286 17.90 -18.06 -4.87
C ASN A 286 17.24 -16.80 -5.47
N LEU A 287 16.02 -16.93 -5.96
CA LEU A 287 15.25 -15.80 -6.49
C LEU A 287 14.27 -15.23 -5.45
N PHE A 288 14.37 -13.93 -5.19
CA PHE A 288 13.49 -13.19 -4.30
C PHE A 288 12.68 -12.14 -5.05
N ALA A 289 11.54 -11.73 -4.50
CA ALA A 289 10.68 -10.72 -5.11
C ALA A 289 10.25 -9.66 -4.10
N THR A 290 10.27 -8.40 -4.51
CA THR A 290 9.79 -7.26 -3.71
C THR A 290 9.14 -6.21 -4.61
N GLY A 291 8.35 -5.33 -4.01
CA GLY A 291 7.73 -4.22 -4.72
C GLY A 291 6.77 -3.43 -3.84
N ILE A 292 6.52 -2.20 -4.26
CA ILE A 292 5.73 -1.21 -3.51
C ILE A 292 4.41 -0.95 -4.23
N SER A 293 3.29 -0.93 -3.50
CA SER A 293 1.97 -0.58 -4.05
C SER A 293 1.54 -1.52 -5.18
N GLN A 294 1.41 -1.05 -6.42
CA GLN A 294 1.23 -1.91 -7.60
C GLN A 294 2.36 -2.96 -7.71
N GLY A 295 3.59 -2.60 -7.39
CA GLY A 295 4.71 -3.54 -7.33
C GLY A 295 4.56 -4.59 -6.23
N GLY A 296 3.94 -4.22 -5.09
CA GLY A 296 3.60 -5.16 -4.03
C GLY A 296 2.53 -6.16 -4.48
N ALA A 297 1.56 -5.68 -5.26
CA ALA A 297 0.55 -6.52 -5.89
C ALA A 297 1.18 -7.51 -6.89
N LEU A 298 2.07 -7.01 -7.76
CA LEU A 298 2.80 -7.82 -8.73
C LEU A 298 3.73 -8.84 -8.05
N THR A 299 4.32 -8.50 -6.90
CA THR A 299 5.10 -9.43 -6.08
C THR A 299 4.25 -10.62 -5.61
N LEU A 300 3.05 -10.35 -5.09
CA LEU A 300 2.11 -11.39 -4.66
C LEU A 300 1.58 -12.21 -5.85
N ALA A 301 1.29 -11.56 -6.98
CA ALA A 301 0.88 -12.23 -8.21
C ALA A 301 1.98 -13.18 -8.73
N ALA A 302 3.23 -12.72 -8.76
CA ALA A 302 4.39 -13.52 -9.17
C ALA A 302 4.52 -14.80 -8.32
N ALA A 303 4.49 -14.66 -7.00
CA ALA A 303 4.58 -15.78 -6.06
C ALA A 303 3.37 -16.73 -6.11
N SER A 304 2.22 -16.24 -6.57
CA SER A 304 1.00 -17.05 -6.74
C SER A 304 1.00 -17.83 -8.05
N LEU A 305 1.56 -17.28 -9.12
CA LEU A 305 1.52 -17.83 -10.48
C LEU A 305 2.77 -18.63 -10.85
N ASP A 306 3.88 -18.44 -10.14
CA ASP A 306 5.14 -19.16 -10.32
C ASP A 306 5.75 -19.53 -8.96
N HIS A 307 6.34 -20.73 -8.88
CA HIS A 307 6.86 -21.28 -7.63
C HIS A 307 8.39 -21.33 -7.58
N ARG A 308 9.07 -20.64 -8.51
CA ARG A 308 10.52 -20.47 -8.51
C ARG A 308 11.02 -19.34 -7.60
N ILE A 309 10.13 -18.53 -7.02
CA ILE A 309 10.49 -17.51 -6.03
C ILE A 309 10.70 -18.19 -4.67
N SER A 310 11.86 -17.98 -4.07
CA SER A 310 12.27 -18.56 -2.79
C SER A 310 11.67 -17.84 -1.59
N ALA A 311 11.49 -16.51 -1.66
CA ALA A 311 10.70 -15.73 -0.70
C ALA A 311 10.23 -14.40 -1.32
N ALA A 312 9.12 -13.86 -0.82
CA ALA A 312 8.52 -12.62 -1.32
C ALA A 312 8.33 -11.57 -0.20
N ALA A 313 8.64 -10.32 -0.50
CA ALA A 313 8.48 -9.20 0.43
C ALA A 313 7.71 -8.03 -0.23
N PRO A 314 6.36 -8.10 -0.32
CA PRO A 314 5.54 -6.98 -0.77
C PRO A 314 5.39 -5.90 0.30
N ILE A 315 5.27 -4.64 -0.09
CA ILE A 315 4.88 -3.54 0.81
C ILE A 315 3.73 -2.73 0.25
N VAL A 316 2.76 -2.40 1.13
CA VAL A 316 1.50 -1.71 0.84
C VAL A 316 0.76 -2.26 -0.40
N PRO A 317 0.60 -3.60 -0.55
CA PRO A 317 0.16 -4.21 -1.80
C PRO A 317 -1.23 -3.73 -2.27
N PHE A 318 -1.29 -3.32 -3.53
CA PHE A 318 -2.51 -2.91 -4.25
C PHE A 318 -3.34 -4.12 -4.71
N LEU A 319 -4.53 -3.89 -5.31
CA LEU A 319 -5.33 -4.89 -6.06
C LEU A 319 -5.86 -6.08 -5.25
N SER A 320 -6.26 -5.83 -4.00
CA SER A 320 -6.86 -6.84 -3.13
C SER A 320 -8.22 -6.38 -2.63
N ASP A 321 -9.17 -7.30 -2.60
CA ASP A 321 -10.55 -7.13 -2.15
C ASP A 321 -11.30 -5.96 -2.81
N TYR A 322 -11.43 -6.00 -4.13
CA TYR A 322 -12.05 -4.91 -4.90
C TYR A 322 -13.41 -4.44 -4.36
N PRO A 323 -14.34 -5.31 -3.90
CA PRO A 323 -15.60 -4.87 -3.32
C PRO A 323 -15.46 -3.92 -2.13
N ASP A 324 -14.62 -4.27 -1.16
CA ASP A 324 -14.36 -3.41 0.00
C ASP A 324 -13.40 -2.28 -0.32
N TYR A 325 -12.41 -2.54 -1.17
CA TYR A 325 -11.45 -1.56 -1.60
C TYR A 325 -12.13 -0.35 -2.25
N PHE A 326 -13.07 -0.58 -3.18
CA PHE A 326 -13.80 0.50 -3.86
C PHE A 326 -14.84 1.19 -2.98
N ARG A 327 -15.09 0.69 -1.75
CA ARG A 327 -15.87 1.39 -0.73
C ARG A 327 -14.98 2.27 0.16
N LEU A 328 -13.73 1.86 0.37
CA LEU A 328 -12.78 2.53 1.25
C LEU A 328 -12.06 3.69 0.57
N VAL A 329 -11.79 3.60 -0.74
CA VAL A 329 -10.98 4.61 -1.45
C VAL A 329 -11.71 5.22 -2.65
N HIS A 330 -11.40 6.48 -2.93
CA HIS A 330 -11.89 7.17 -4.13
C HIS A 330 -11.11 6.74 -5.38
N TRP A 331 -9.78 6.93 -5.36
CA TRP A 331 -8.88 6.39 -6.39
C TRP A 331 -8.39 5.01 -5.93
N PRO A 332 -8.42 3.98 -6.79
CA PRO A 332 -8.71 4.02 -8.22
C PRO A 332 -10.18 3.72 -8.59
N ALA A 333 -11.09 3.57 -7.62
CA ALA A 333 -12.47 3.15 -7.85
C ALA A 333 -13.20 4.02 -8.88
N ASN A 334 -13.02 5.34 -8.79
CA ASN A 334 -13.62 6.30 -9.70
C ASN A 334 -13.22 6.04 -11.17
N LEU A 335 -11.94 5.73 -11.42
CA LEU A 335 -11.44 5.48 -12.77
C LEU A 335 -12.04 4.22 -13.39
N VAL A 336 -12.20 3.17 -12.58
CA VAL A 336 -12.83 1.92 -13.03
C VAL A 336 -14.31 2.14 -13.33
N PHE A 337 -15.05 2.82 -12.45
CA PHE A 337 -16.48 3.07 -12.67
C PHE A 337 -16.73 4.03 -13.85
N GLU A 338 -15.92 5.08 -14.01
CA GLU A 338 -15.99 5.95 -15.19
C GLU A 338 -15.65 5.20 -16.48
N GLY A 339 -14.61 4.36 -16.46
CA GLY A 339 -14.23 3.52 -17.60
C GLY A 339 -15.32 2.51 -17.98
N ALA A 340 -15.99 1.92 -16.99
CA ALA A 340 -17.12 1.02 -17.17
C ALA A 340 -18.34 1.76 -17.76
N ALA A 341 -18.65 2.95 -17.24
CA ALA A 341 -19.75 3.78 -17.71
C ALA A 341 -19.57 4.19 -19.18
N ARG A 342 -18.35 4.60 -19.58
CA ARG A 342 -18.01 4.92 -20.99
C ARG A 342 -18.22 3.73 -21.94
N GLN A 343 -18.18 2.50 -21.42
CA GLN A 343 -18.34 1.26 -22.18
C GLN A 343 -19.73 0.61 -21.99
N ASN A 344 -20.65 1.24 -21.25
CA ASN A 344 -21.95 0.68 -20.87
C ASN A 344 -21.86 -0.69 -20.16
N ILE A 345 -20.87 -0.86 -19.29
CA ILE A 345 -20.65 -2.09 -18.51
C ILE A 345 -21.24 -1.89 -17.10
N ASP A 346 -22.10 -2.82 -16.68
CA ASP A 346 -22.68 -2.83 -15.34
C ASP A 346 -21.61 -3.14 -14.27
N LYS A 347 -21.77 -2.54 -13.09
CA LYS A 347 -20.96 -2.75 -11.89
C LYS A 347 -20.80 -4.24 -11.54
N ASP A 348 -21.85 -5.05 -11.68
CA ASP A 348 -21.79 -6.48 -11.37
C ASP A 348 -20.85 -7.24 -12.33
N LYS A 349 -20.82 -6.83 -13.61
CA LYS A 349 -19.86 -7.39 -14.58
C LYS A 349 -18.44 -6.95 -14.28
N ILE A 350 -18.24 -5.72 -13.81
CA ILE A 350 -16.94 -5.22 -13.38
C ILE A 350 -16.43 -6.03 -12.19
N PHE A 351 -17.20 -6.19 -11.12
CA PHE A 351 -16.76 -6.99 -9.99
C PHE A 351 -16.52 -8.46 -10.38
N SER A 352 -17.38 -9.04 -11.22
CA SER A 352 -17.17 -10.39 -11.75
C SER A 352 -15.86 -10.52 -12.53
N LEU A 353 -15.48 -9.53 -13.33
CA LEU A 353 -14.19 -9.48 -14.02
C LEU A 353 -13.03 -9.36 -13.04
N LEU A 354 -13.14 -8.47 -12.06
CA LEU A 354 -12.07 -8.16 -11.11
C LEU A 354 -11.74 -9.34 -10.20
N THR A 355 -12.67 -10.27 -9.93
CA THR A 355 -12.38 -11.51 -9.18
C THR A 355 -11.23 -12.35 -9.77
N TYR A 356 -10.93 -12.23 -11.07
CA TYR A 356 -9.80 -12.93 -11.70
C TYR A 356 -8.44 -12.35 -11.31
N PHE A 357 -8.41 -11.09 -10.87
CA PHE A 357 -7.20 -10.30 -10.59
C PHE A 357 -7.09 -9.89 -9.13
N ASP A 358 -8.14 -10.15 -8.34
CA ASP A 358 -8.14 -9.91 -6.90
C ASP A 358 -7.15 -10.84 -6.20
N LEU A 359 -6.16 -10.26 -5.53
CA LEU A 359 -5.11 -11.04 -4.86
C LEU A 359 -5.65 -11.95 -3.77
N LYS A 360 -6.77 -11.63 -3.11
CA LYS A 360 -7.38 -12.53 -2.12
C LYS A 360 -7.75 -13.90 -2.71
N ASN A 361 -7.96 -13.96 -4.03
CA ASN A 361 -8.26 -15.18 -4.76
C ASN A 361 -7.02 -15.96 -5.24
N LEU A 362 -5.84 -15.34 -5.22
CA LEU A 362 -4.60 -15.89 -5.76
C LEU A 362 -3.59 -16.28 -4.69
N THR A 363 -3.50 -15.52 -3.59
CA THR A 363 -2.44 -15.68 -2.58
C THR A 363 -2.47 -17.02 -1.85
N GLY A 364 -3.60 -17.73 -1.86
CA GLY A 364 -3.68 -19.12 -1.38
C GLY A 364 -2.85 -20.12 -2.21
N TRP A 365 -2.34 -19.73 -3.38
CA TRP A 365 -1.46 -20.54 -4.23
C TRP A 365 0.02 -20.36 -3.92
N ILE A 366 0.39 -19.33 -3.17
CA ILE A 366 1.78 -19.04 -2.79
C ILE A 366 2.40 -20.24 -2.07
N LYS A 367 3.65 -20.57 -2.43
CA LYS A 367 4.43 -21.68 -1.87
C LYS A 367 5.68 -21.25 -1.12
N CYS A 368 6.12 -20.00 -1.28
CA CYS A 368 7.25 -19.45 -0.57
C CYS A 368 6.83 -18.66 0.68
N PRO A 369 7.78 -18.39 1.61
CA PRO A 369 7.57 -17.49 2.74
C PRO A 369 7.30 -16.04 2.31
N VAL A 370 6.51 -15.30 3.10
CA VAL A 370 6.13 -13.91 2.81
C VAL A 370 6.39 -12.96 3.97
N LEU A 371 7.03 -11.82 3.68
CA LEU A 371 7.17 -10.67 4.57
C LEU A 371 6.36 -9.50 4.03
N MET A 372 5.22 -9.16 4.64
CA MET A 372 4.42 -8.01 4.19
C MET A 372 4.71 -6.75 5.00
N GLY A 373 5.05 -5.64 4.34
CA GLY A 373 5.09 -4.31 4.96
C GLY A 373 3.79 -3.54 4.71
N PHE A 374 3.37 -2.67 5.63
CA PHE A 374 2.25 -1.74 5.39
C PHE A 374 2.33 -0.48 6.25
N GLY A 375 1.84 0.65 5.72
CA GLY A 375 1.57 1.85 6.49
C GLY A 375 0.18 1.77 7.11
N LEU A 376 0.08 1.92 8.43
CA LEU A 376 -1.22 1.80 9.11
C LEU A 376 -2.18 2.95 8.78
N GLN A 377 -1.64 4.11 8.39
CA GLN A 377 -2.40 5.30 8.00
C GLN A 377 -2.63 5.37 6.48
N ASP A 378 -2.41 4.28 5.75
CA ASP A 378 -2.53 4.24 4.29
C ASP A 378 -4.00 4.39 3.86
N ASN A 379 -4.28 5.43 3.06
CA ASN A 379 -5.60 5.71 2.50
C ASN A 379 -5.68 5.45 0.98
N ILE A 380 -4.62 4.90 0.39
CA ILE A 380 -4.54 4.52 -1.03
C ILE A 380 -4.63 3.00 -1.17
N THR A 381 -3.89 2.23 -0.38
CA THR A 381 -4.02 0.77 -0.26
C THR A 381 -4.22 0.36 1.20
N PRO A 382 -5.41 0.65 1.77
CA PRO A 382 -5.62 0.55 3.22
C PRO A 382 -5.26 -0.83 3.79
N PRO A 383 -4.79 -0.92 5.04
CA PRO A 383 -4.40 -2.18 5.66
C PRO A 383 -5.48 -3.28 5.56
N HIS A 384 -6.77 -2.92 5.60
CA HIS A 384 -7.88 -3.84 5.34
C HIS A 384 -7.69 -4.65 4.05
N THR A 385 -7.33 -4.00 2.94
CA THR A 385 -7.15 -4.67 1.66
C THR A 385 -5.84 -5.44 1.61
N ASN A 386 -4.78 -4.95 2.24
CA ASN A 386 -3.52 -5.70 2.36
C ASN A 386 -3.75 -7.04 3.11
N PHE A 387 -4.45 -6.99 4.25
CA PHE A 387 -4.76 -8.17 5.05
C PHE A 387 -5.76 -9.12 4.39
N ALA A 388 -6.64 -8.60 3.53
CA ALA A 388 -7.58 -9.43 2.78
C ALA A 388 -6.84 -10.42 1.85
N ALA A 389 -5.68 -10.04 1.31
CA ALA A 389 -4.81 -10.96 0.56
C ALA A 389 -3.90 -11.78 1.48
N TYR A 390 -3.29 -11.13 2.48
CA TYR A 390 -2.33 -11.76 3.39
C TYR A 390 -2.94 -12.93 4.18
N ASN A 391 -4.20 -12.83 4.61
CA ASN A 391 -4.84 -13.84 5.44
C ASN A 391 -5.01 -15.18 4.71
N HIS A 392 -5.07 -15.19 3.38
CA HIS A 392 -5.16 -16.42 2.58
C HIS A 392 -3.83 -17.12 2.33
N ILE A 393 -2.69 -16.48 2.63
CA ILE A 393 -1.36 -17.09 2.52
C ILE A 393 -1.25 -18.19 3.59
N ARG A 394 -0.86 -19.40 3.16
CA ARG A 394 -0.79 -20.61 4.01
C ARG A 394 0.64 -21.05 4.35
N THR A 395 1.63 -20.37 3.78
CA THR A 395 3.06 -20.58 4.03
C THR A 395 3.52 -19.71 5.19
N PRO A 396 4.76 -19.91 5.70
CA PRO A 396 5.31 -19.03 6.72
C PRO A 396 5.19 -17.56 6.29
N LYS A 397 4.56 -16.75 7.14
CA LYS A 397 4.30 -15.35 6.86
C LYS A 397 4.46 -14.52 8.12
N ARG A 398 4.92 -13.27 7.95
CA ARG A 398 4.91 -12.24 8.99
C ARG A 398 4.71 -10.87 8.35
N TRP A 399 4.37 -9.87 9.15
CA TRP A 399 4.23 -8.50 8.69
C TRP A 399 5.06 -7.51 9.50
N ILE A 400 5.30 -6.33 8.92
CA ILE A 400 5.88 -5.14 9.56
C ILE A 400 4.88 -4.00 9.40
N CYS A 401 4.49 -3.42 10.52
CA CYS A 401 3.61 -2.25 10.57
C CYS A 401 4.45 -0.98 10.71
N TYR A 402 4.20 0.01 9.86
CA TYR A 402 4.67 1.38 10.02
C TYR A 402 3.50 2.24 10.54
N PRO A 403 3.36 2.39 11.87
CA PRO A 403 2.12 2.83 12.51
C PRO A 403 1.72 4.27 12.19
N THR A 404 2.70 5.14 11.94
CA THR A 404 2.48 6.56 11.62
C THR A 404 2.56 6.86 10.14
N SER A 405 2.98 5.90 9.32
CA SER A 405 3.15 6.08 7.88
C SER A 405 1.85 5.80 7.12
N GLY A 406 1.67 6.55 6.03
CA GLY A 406 0.62 6.31 5.04
C GLY A 406 1.11 5.46 3.88
N HIS A 407 0.62 5.74 2.67
CA HIS A 407 0.97 4.97 1.47
C HIS A 407 2.46 4.96 1.12
N PHE A 408 3.17 6.02 1.51
CA PHE A 408 4.60 6.14 1.25
C PHE A 408 5.47 5.44 2.29
N ALA A 409 4.92 4.56 3.14
CA ALA A 409 5.64 3.84 4.19
C ALA A 409 6.97 3.23 3.71
N ALA A 410 6.98 2.63 2.51
CA ALA A 410 8.20 2.07 1.93
C ALA A 410 9.25 3.14 1.58
N TYR A 411 8.84 4.31 1.07
CA TYR A 411 9.74 5.39 0.69
C TYR A 411 10.25 6.17 1.90
N GLU A 412 9.39 6.38 2.90
CA GLU A 412 9.75 7.01 4.18
C GLU A 412 10.74 6.15 4.97
N ASN A 413 10.75 4.83 4.73
CA ASN A 413 11.55 3.86 5.47
C ASN A 413 12.39 2.96 4.54
N MET A 414 12.82 3.46 3.38
CA MET A 414 13.40 2.64 2.30
C MET A 414 14.60 1.83 2.77
N ASP A 415 15.57 2.47 3.43
CA ASP A 415 16.78 1.79 3.94
C ASP A 415 16.42 0.69 4.95
N SER A 416 15.46 0.98 5.84
CA SER A 416 14.97 0.00 6.81
C SER A 416 14.24 -1.15 6.13
N TRP A 417 13.43 -0.88 5.12
CA TRP A 417 12.71 -1.89 4.36
C TRP A 417 13.66 -2.81 3.59
N ILE A 418 14.65 -2.24 2.89
CA ILE A 418 15.68 -3.01 2.17
C ILE A 418 16.49 -3.87 3.14
N ALA A 419 16.87 -3.33 4.30
CA ALA A 419 17.58 -4.10 5.32
C ALA A 419 16.73 -5.25 5.86
N GLU A 420 15.46 -5.00 6.17
CA GLU A 420 14.53 -6.01 6.69
C GLU A 420 14.18 -7.09 5.66
N SER A 421 13.94 -6.71 4.41
CA SER A 421 13.68 -7.65 3.31
C SER A 421 14.92 -8.51 3.03
N THR A 422 16.11 -7.91 3.00
CA THR A 422 17.37 -8.63 2.82
C THR A 422 17.62 -9.61 3.96
N ARG A 423 17.42 -9.19 5.22
CA ARG A 423 17.52 -10.07 6.40
C ARG A 423 16.54 -11.23 6.34
N PHE A 424 15.33 -10.97 5.86
CA PHE A 424 14.32 -12.01 5.65
C PHE A 424 14.71 -12.98 4.53
N PHE A 425 15.15 -12.47 3.38
CA PHE A 425 15.56 -13.30 2.24
C PHE A 425 16.76 -14.19 2.58
N ASN A 426 17.75 -13.66 3.32
CA ASN A 426 18.92 -14.43 3.79
C ASN A 426 18.57 -15.66 4.64
N GLN A 427 17.38 -15.72 5.26
CA GLN A 427 16.92 -16.92 5.99
C GLN A 427 16.58 -18.09 5.06
N TYR A 428 16.40 -17.81 3.76
CA TYR A 428 15.96 -18.77 2.75
C TYR A 428 16.95 -18.89 1.58
N VAL A 429 18.13 -18.28 1.69
CA VAL A 429 19.23 -18.54 0.76
C VAL A 429 19.75 -19.95 1.01
N VAL A 430 19.84 -20.73 -0.06
CA VAL A 430 20.51 -22.02 -0.07
C VAL A 430 21.93 -21.77 -0.59
N TRP A 431 22.91 -21.95 0.30
CA TRP A 431 24.35 -21.75 0.06
C TRP A 431 25.04 -22.99 -0.51
#